data_AF-A0A9W8TU91-F1
#
_entry.id   AF-A0A9W8TU91-F1
#
_cell.length_a   1.000
_cell.length_b   1.000
_cell.length_c   1.000
_cell.angle_alpha   90.00
_cell.angle_beta   90.00
_cell.angle_gamma   90.00
#
_symmetry.space_group_name_H-M   'P 1'
#
loop_
_entity.id
_entity.type
_entity.pdbx_description
1 polymer ?
#
loop_
_entity_poly.entity_id
_entity_poly.type
_entity_poly.pdbx_seq_one_letter_code
_entity_poly.pdbx_strand_id
1 'polypeptide(L)'
;MNLTFVTDLGETFSIEIDPDMELETVMVLLEAESGIPTADQSISYQNNDLTSSPSSLKRTLRQLNVSDSAMLSLRRKAMIAPSGQPVDHDSETMRLQLLGSPDLMSQLEQHQPEIAAAARHNPARFAELLRQTRTSQQQAAELEAQQEFSLMNADPFDVEAQRKIEERIRQQAVLDNMAHALEWSPESFGRVTML
;
A
#
# COMPACT_ATOMS: atom_id res chain seq x y z
N MET A 1 -0.37 -13.01 -23.08
CA MET A 1 -1.36 -12.34 -22.20
C MET A 1 -1.02 -10.86 -22.11
N ASN A 2 -2.01 -10.00 -21.96
CA ASN A 2 -1.79 -8.57 -21.79
C ASN A 2 -1.86 -8.24 -20.29
N LEU A 3 -0.87 -7.52 -19.75
CA LEU A 3 -0.88 -7.06 -18.36
C LEU A 3 -0.85 -5.55 -18.33
N THR A 4 -1.62 -4.96 -17.42
CA THR A 4 -1.63 -3.51 -17.20
C THR A 4 -0.96 -3.19 -15.87
N PHE A 5 0.07 -2.36 -15.88
CA PHE A 5 0.79 -1.89 -14.71
C PHE A 5 0.40 -0.45 -14.42
N VAL A 6 0.04 -0.16 -13.18
CA VAL A 6 -0.34 1.18 -12.71
C VAL A 6 0.74 1.67 -11.76
N THR A 7 1.36 2.81 -12.06
CA THR A 7 2.33 3.43 -11.16
C THR A 7 1.64 4.19 -10.03
N ASP A 8 2.40 4.48 -8.97
CA ASP A 8 1.96 5.37 -7.89
C ASP A 8 1.59 6.79 -8.37
N LEU A 9 2.17 7.21 -9.50
CA LEU A 9 1.90 8.48 -10.17
C LEU A 9 0.60 8.45 -11.00
N GLY A 10 -0.08 7.30 -11.08
CA GLY A 10 -1.31 7.10 -11.85
C GLY A 10 -1.08 6.85 -13.34
N GLU A 11 0.15 6.63 -13.78
CA GLU A 11 0.47 6.27 -15.15
C GLU A 11 0.24 4.77 -15.37
N THR A 12 -0.31 4.41 -16.53
CA THR A 12 -0.62 3.01 -16.86
C THR A 12 0.14 2.53 -18.09
N PHE A 13 0.79 1.38 -17.97
CA PHE A 13 1.57 0.74 -19.03
C PHE A 13 0.99 -0.63 -19.32
N SER A 14 0.77 -0.96 -20.59
CA SER A 14 0.28 -2.28 -21.00
C SER A 14 1.38 -3.03 -21.73
N ILE A 15 1.73 -4.22 -21.25
CA ILE A 15 2.74 -5.07 -21.88
C ILE A 15 2.15 -6.43 -22.26
N GLU A 16 2.50 -6.88 -23.47
CA GLU A 16 2.17 -8.21 -23.96
C GLU A 16 3.31 -9.17 -23.64
N ILE A 17 3.04 -10.17 -22.80
CA ILE A 17 4.03 -11.14 -22.33
C ILE A 17 3.45 -12.56 -22.30
N ASP A 18 4.32 -13.56 -22.19
CA ASP A 18 3.90 -14.96 -22.16
C ASP A 18 3.49 -15.39 -20.73
N PRO A 19 2.39 -16.14 -20.53
CA PRO A 19 1.95 -16.61 -19.20
C PRO A 19 2.97 -17.52 -18.50
N ASP A 20 3.84 -18.16 -19.26
CA ASP A 20 4.88 -19.05 -18.76
C ASP A 20 6.22 -18.32 -18.55
N MET A 21 6.25 -16.99 -18.70
CA MET A 21 7.38 -16.13 -18.38
C MET A 21 7.52 -15.93 -16.86
N GLU A 22 8.77 -15.97 -16.38
CA GLU A 22 9.11 -15.71 -14.98
C GLU A 22 8.94 -14.22 -14.65
N LEU A 23 8.56 -13.94 -13.39
CA LEU A 23 8.38 -12.57 -12.91
C LEU A 23 9.66 -11.73 -13.04
N GLU A 24 10.85 -12.32 -12.84
CA GLU A 24 12.14 -11.65 -13.02
C GLU A 24 12.31 -11.08 -14.44
N THR A 25 11.99 -11.86 -15.47
CA THR A 25 12.06 -11.42 -16.87
C THR A 25 11.08 -10.27 -17.14
N VAL A 26 9.91 -10.32 -16.52
CA VAL A 26 8.88 -9.28 -16.64
C VAL A 26 9.35 -7.98 -16.00
N MET A 27 10.04 -8.04 -14.86
CA MET A 27 10.63 -6.85 -14.22
C MET A 27 11.69 -6.19 -15.12
N VAL A 28 12.51 -6.97 -15.84
CA VAL A 28 13.49 -6.44 -16.80
C VAL A 28 12.79 -5.73 -17.96
N LEU A 29 11.72 -6.29 -18.49
CA LEU A 29 10.90 -5.64 -19.51
C LEU A 29 10.29 -4.34 -18.98
N LEU A 30 9.80 -4.36 -17.74
CA LEU A 30 9.22 -3.21 -17.07
C LEU A 30 10.25 -2.12 -16.78
N GLU A 31 11.53 -2.46 -16.56
CA GLU A 31 12.62 -1.51 -16.38
C GLU A 31 12.82 -0.65 -17.63
N ALA A 32 12.74 -1.27 -18.82
CA ALA A 32 12.86 -0.56 -20.09
C ALA A 32 11.69 0.41 -20.33
N GLU A 33 10.46 0.05 -19.93
CA GLU A 33 9.27 0.88 -20.11
C GLU A 33 9.10 1.96 -19.03
N SER A 34 9.29 1.61 -17.76
CA SER A 34 9.04 2.51 -16.63
C SER A 34 10.27 3.33 -16.22
N GLY A 35 11.47 2.93 -16.64
CA GLY A 35 12.74 3.53 -16.19
C GLY A 35 13.08 3.25 -14.72
N ILE A 36 12.33 2.37 -14.04
CA ILE A 36 12.59 1.97 -12.66
C ILE A 36 13.47 0.73 -12.67
N PRO A 37 14.66 0.73 -12.03
CA PRO A 37 15.52 -0.44 -12.02
C PRO A 37 14.85 -1.61 -11.28
N THR A 38 15.04 -2.84 -11.74
CA THR A 38 14.43 -4.05 -11.17
C THR A 38 14.59 -4.19 -9.66
N ALA A 39 15.71 -3.73 -9.10
CA ALA A 39 15.98 -3.72 -7.66
C ALA A 39 15.02 -2.80 -6.86
N ASP A 40 14.55 -1.72 -7.50
CA ASP A 40 13.62 -0.76 -6.92
C ASP A 40 12.16 -1.08 -7.26
N GLN A 41 11.84 -2.12 -8.03
CA GLN A 41 10.45 -2.41 -8.40
C GLN A 41 9.73 -3.21 -7.30
N SER A 42 8.56 -2.75 -6.88
CA SER A 42 7.56 -3.51 -6.13
C SER A 42 6.35 -3.74 -7.01
N ILE A 43 5.99 -5.00 -7.23
CA ILE A 43 4.83 -5.37 -8.03
C ILE A 43 3.83 -6.08 -7.13
N SER A 44 2.62 -5.54 -7.06
CA SER A 44 1.55 -6.10 -6.25
C SER A 44 0.33 -6.44 -7.11
N TYR A 45 -0.28 -7.59 -6.84
CA TYR A 45 -1.49 -8.08 -7.52
C TYR A 45 -2.52 -8.53 -6.49
N GLN A 46 -3.76 -8.01 -6.55
CA GLN A 46 -4.83 -8.35 -5.61
C GLN A 46 -4.41 -8.26 -4.11
N ASN A 47 -3.66 -7.21 -3.74
CA ASN A 47 -3.07 -7.01 -2.40
C ASN A 47 -1.97 -8.02 -2.00
N ASN A 48 -1.54 -8.89 -2.91
CA ASN A 48 -0.37 -9.75 -2.70
C ASN A 48 0.86 -9.14 -3.38
N ASP A 49 1.92 -8.87 -2.61
CA ASP A 49 3.18 -8.39 -3.17
C ASP A 49 3.97 -9.56 -3.77
N LEU A 50 4.08 -9.55 -5.10
CA LEU A 50 4.74 -10.61 -5.86
C LEU A 50 6.27 -10.53 -5.72
N THR A 51 6.79 -9.34 -5.42
CA THR A 51 8.22 -9.01 -5.29
C THR A 51 8.75 -9.13 -3.85
N SER A 52 7.91 -9.52 -2.90
CA SER A 52 8.26 -9.57 -1.47
C SER A 52 9.14 -10.76 -1.12
N SER A 53 9.12 -11.83 -1.92
CA SER A 53 9.87 -13.06 -1.66
C SER A 53 10.75 -13.45 -2.84
N PRO A 54 12.02 -13.83 -2.61
CA PRO A 54 12.92 -14.25 -3.69
C PRO A 54 12.42 -15.51 -4.43
N SER A 55 11.64 -16.35 -3.75
CA SER A 55 11.01 -17.53 -4.36
C SER A 55 9.88 -17.18 -5.34
N SER A 56 9.25 -16.01 -5.20
CA SER A 56 8.19 -15.56 -6.11
C SER A 56 8.74 -14.98 -7.41
N LEU A 57 9.96 -14.42 -7.38
CA LEU A 57 10.64 -13.87 -8.57
C LEU A 57 10.91 -14.94 -9.65
N LYS A 58 11.16 -16.18 -9.20
CA LYS A 58 11.40 -17.36 -10.06
C LYS A 58 10.14 -18.12 -10.45
N ARG A 59 8.96 -17.63 -10.04
CA ARG A 59 7.68 -18.25 -10.43
C ARG A 59 7.19 -17.61 -11.72
N THR A 60 6.52 -18.42 -12.52
CA THR A 60 5.81 -17.92 -13.68
C THR A 60 4.57 -17.15 -13.25
N LEU A 61 4.10 -16.25 -14.09
CA LEU A 61 2.90 -15.49 -13.81
C LEU A 61 1.66 -16.37 -13.65
N ARG A 62 1.60 -17.49 -14.38
CA ARG A 62 0.61 -18.56 -14.18
C ARG A 62 0.65 -19.15 -12.75
N GLN A 63 1.84 -19.38 -12.21
CA GLN A 63 2.03 -19.89 -10.84
C GLN A 63 1.75 -18.84 -9.76
N LEU A 64 1.81 -17.56 -10.12
CA LEU A 64 1.43 -16.44 -9.27
C LEU A 64 -0.07 -16.10 -9.38
N ASN A 65 -0.85 -16.95 -10.09
CA ASN A 65 -2.28 -16.78 -10.31
C ASN A 65 -2.65 -15.44 -10.97
N VAL A 66 -1.74 -14.86 -11.76
CA VAL A 66 -2.01 -13.63 -12.51
C VAL A 66 -2.91 -13.97 -13.69
N SER A 67 -4.07 -13.33 -13.74
CA SER A 67 -5.05 -13.52 -14.81
C SER A 67 -4.62 -12.79 -16.09
N ASP A 68 -5.18 -13.21 -17.24
CA ASP A 68 -5.06 -12.40 -18.45
C ASP A 68 -5.77 -11.06 -18.25
N SER A 69 -5.21 -9.98 -18.80
CA SER A 69 -5.70 -8.61 -18.61
C SER A 69 -5.69 -8.13 -17.15
N ALA A 70 -4.88 -8.76 -16.29
CA ALA A 70 -4.74 -8.35 -14.90
C ALA A 70 -4.13 -6.94 -14.79
N MET A 71 -4.62 -6.21 -13.77
CA MET A 71 -4.09 -4.92 -13.36
C MET A 71 -3.18 -5.10 -12.15
N LEU A 72 -1.92 -4.71 -12.29
CA LEU A 72 -0.89 -4.80 -11.25
C LEU A 72 -0.47 -3.40 -10.83
N SER A 73 -0.18 -3.25 -9.54
CA SER A 73 0.38 -2.01 -9.00
C SER A 73 1.89 -2.08 -9.07
N LEU A 74 2.51 -1.14 -9.79
CA LEU A 74 3.95 -0.92 -9.82
C LEU A 74 4.29 0.24 -8.87
N ARG A 75 5.07 -0.05 -7.84
CA ARG A 75 5.61 0.97 -6.95
C ARG A 75 7.12 0.94 -6.97
N ARG A 76 7.74 2.10 -6.81
CA ARG A 76 9.16 2.16 -6.52
C ARG A 76 9.35 1.81 -5.04
N LYS A 77 9.97 0.68 -4.74
CA LYS A 77 10.51 0.36 -3.42
C LYS A 77 11.44 1.51 -3.06
N ALA A 78 11.07 2.28 -2.04
CA ALA A 78 12.01 3.18 -1.41
C ALA A 78 13.22 2.33 -1.00
N MET A 79 14.40 2.67 -1.52
CA MET A 79 15.62 1.93 -1.25
C MET A 79 15.84 1.87 0.26
N ILE A 80 15.50 0.72 0.85
CA ILE A 80 16.12 0.30 2.10
C ILE A 80 17.44 -0.31 1.64
N ALA A 81 18.49 0.51 1.60
CA ALA A 81 19.83 0.02 1.33
C ALA A 81 20.15 -1.18 2.25
N PRO A 82 20.86 -2.21 1.77
CA PRO A 82 21.16 -3.44 2.52
C PRO A 82 22.09 -3.24 3.74
N SER A 83 22.30 -2.00 4.16
CA SER A 83 23.06 -1.57 5.32
C SER A 83 22.15 -1.07 6.46
N GLY A 84 20.98 -1.68 6.73
CA GLY A 84 20.23 -1.46 7.98
C GLY A 84 19.98 0.01 8.38
N GLN A 85 20.00 0.92 7.42
CA GLN A 85 19.74 2.34 7.59
C GLN A 85 18.54 2.67 6.70
N PRO A 86 17.30 2.53 7.20
CA PRO A 86 16.30 3.46 6.74
C PRO A 86 16.78 4.85 7.17
N VAL A 87 16.50 5.89 6.38
CA VAL A 87 16.35 7.30 6.80
C VAL A 87 17.29 8.41 6.28
N ASP A 88 18.29 8.22 5.42
CA ASP A 88 19.08 9.41 5.04
C ASP A 88 18.32 10.40 4.12
N HIS A 89 17.62 9.90 3.10
CA HIS A 89 16.89 10.77 2.16
C HIS A 89 15.68 11.48 2.78
N ASP A 90 14.91 10.76 3.61
CA ASP A 90 13.81 11.36 4.38
C ASP A 90 14.31 12.34 5.44
N SER A 91 15.41 12.03 6.14
CA SER A 91 15.90 12.90 7.22
C SER A 91 16.48 14.20 6.70
N GLU A 92 17.23 14.19 5.60
CA GLU A 92 17.75 15.41 4.98
C GLU A 92 16.61 16.28 4.43
N THR A 93 15.61 15.66 3.79
CA THR A 93 14.41 16.36 3.29
C THR A 93 13.59 16.97 4.42
N MET A 94 13.34 16.22 5.50
CA MET A 94 12.65 16.73 6.70
C MET A 94 13.45 17.85 7.37
N ARG A 95 14.78 17.73 7.45
CA ARG A 95 15.65 18.77 8.02
C ARG A 95 15.53 20.06 7.21
N LEU A 96 15.58 19.98 5.88
CA LEU A 96 15.42 21.14 5.00
C LEU A 96 14.02 21.77 5.15
N GLN A 97 12.97 20.97 5.30
CA GLN A 97 11.61 21.46 5.53
C GLN A 97 11.46 22.15 6.89
N LEU A 98 12.08 21.61 7.96
CA LEU A 98 12.12 22.21 9.29
C LEU A 98 12.90 23.52 9.29
N LEU A 99 14.06 23.55 8.62
CA LEU A 99 14.86 24.77 8.47
C LEU A 99 14.16 25.83 7.61
N GLY A 100 13.33 25.41 6.66
CA GLY A 100 12.46 26.30 5.88
C GLY A 100 11.25 26.83 6.66
N SER A 101 10.94 26.27 7.83
CA SER A 101 9.73 26.57 8.61
C SER A 101 10.08 27.09 10.02
N PRO A 102 10.23 28.40 10.23
CA PRO A 102 10.69 28.96 11.51
C PRO A 102 9.72 28.73 12.68
N ASP A 103 8.42 28.58 12.41
CA ASP A 103 7.41 28.26 13.42
C ASP A 103 7.58 26.83 13.96
N LEU A 104 7.68 25.85 13.07
CA LEU A 104 7.94 24.45 13.44
C LEU A 104 9.26 24.30 14.20
N MET A 105 10.28 25.05 13.77
CA MET A 105 11.57 25.05 14.44
C MET A 105 11.48 25.58 15.88
N SER A 106 10.69 26.62 16.11
CA SER A 106 10.47 27.20 17.44
C SER A 106 9.71 26.25 18.36
N GLN A 107 8.69 25.55 17.84
CA GLN A 107 7.97 24.52 18.59
C GLN A 107 8.90 23.35 18.95
N LEU A 108 9.73 22.93 17.99
CA LEU A 108 10.66 21.83 18.18
C LEU A 108 11.78 22.22 19.16
N GLU A 109 12.21 23.48 19.22
CA GLU A 109 13.11 23.99 20.26
C GLU A 109 12.47 23.95 21.66
N GLN A 110 11.16 24.17 21.77
CA GLN A 110 10.44 24.12 23.05
C GLN A 110 10.24 22.69 23.57
N HIS A 111 9.87 21.75 22.70
CA HIS A 111 9.56 20.38 23.08
C HIS A 111 10.78 19.44 23.01
N GLN A 112 11.69 19.68 22.06
CA GLN A 112 12.77 18.77 21.72
C GLN A 112 14.07 19.51 21.34
N PRO A 113 14.71 20.21 22.30
CA PRO A 113 15.87 21.06 22.04
C PRO A 113 17.05 20.31 21.42
N GLU A 114 17.24 19.03 21.75
CA GLU A 114 18.31 18.20 21.19
C GLU A 114 18.13 17.94 19.69
N ILE A 115 16.89 17.67 19.25
CA ILE A 115 16.60 17.46 17.83
C ILE A 115 16.73 18.79 17.07
N ALA A 116 16.29 19.89 17.68
CA ALA A 116 16.41 21.23 17.10
C ALA A 116 17.88 21.62 16.86
N ALA A 117 18.74 21.43 17.87
CA ALA A 117 20.17 21.71 17.75
C ALA A 117 20.83 20.83 16.68
N ALA A 118 20.47 19.54 16.62
CA ALA A 118 20.97 18.62 15.61
C ALA A 118 20.56 19.03 14.19
N ALA A 119 19.30 19.45 13.98
CA ALA A 119 18.82 19.88 12.67
C ALA A 119 19.60 21.09 12.09
N ARG A 120 20.07 22.00 12.95
CA ARG A 120 20.84 23.19 12.55
C ARG A 120 22.33 22.92 12.34
N HIS A 121 22.95 22.12 13.20
CA HIS A 121 24.41 22.03 13.27
C HIS A 121 24.99 20.68 12.83
N ASN A 122 24.19 19.60 12.85
CA ASN A 122 24.72 18.26 12.63
C ASN A 122 23.69 17.33 11.96
N PRO A 123 23.67 17.25 10.61
CA PRO A 123 22.69 16.45 9.88
C PRO A 123 22.78 14.95 10.23
N ALA A 124 23.99 14.42 10.41
CA ALA A 124 24.19 13.01 10.78
C ALA A 124 23.57 12.69 12.15
N ARG A 125 23.72 13.60 13.13
CA ARG A 125 23.13 13.44 14.47
C ARG A 125 21.61 13.56 14.43
N PHE A 126 21.07 14.43 13.57
CA PHE A 126 19.62 14.58 13.37
C PHE A 126 18.98 13.31 12.80
N ALA A 127 19.60 12.70 11.79
CA ALA A 127 19.15 11.44 11.21
C ALA A 127 19.12 10.30 12.25
N GLU A 128 20.16 10.22 13.09
CA GLU A 128 20.25 9.22 14.15
C GLU A 128 19.16 9.39 15.22
N LEU A 129 18.87 10.62 15.63
CA LEU A 129 17.81 10.93 16.60
C LEU A 129 16.43 10.61 16.04
N LEU A 130 16.13 11.00 14.80
CA LEU A 130 14.87 10.67 14.14
C LEU A 130 14.66 9.16 14.02
N ARG A 131 15.71 8.41 13.67
CA ARG A 131 15.63 6.95 13.57
C ARG A 131 15.26 6.33 14.91
N GLN A 132 15.89 6.77 16.00
CA GLN A 132 15.57 6.31 17.35
C GLN A 132 14.11 6.61 17.73
N THR A 133 13.65 7.84 17.51
CA THR A 133 12.26 8.24 17.82
C THR A 133 11.25 7.43 17.02
N ARG A 134 11.52 7.18 15.73
CA ARG A 134 10.63 6.38 14.87
C ARG A 134 10.57 4.93 15.33
N THR A 135 11.71 4.30 15.62
CA THR A 135 11.76 2.92 16.09
C THR A 135 11.03 2.73 17.42
N SER A 136 11.15 3.67 18.37
CA SER A 136 10.39 3.62 19.63
C SER A 136 8.88 3.76 19.41
N GLN A 137 8.45 4.67 18.54
CA GLN A 137 7.02 4.84 18.22
C GLN A 137 6.44 3.61 17.51
N GLN A 138 7.19 3.01 16.57
CA GLN A 138 6.77 1.80 15.88
C GLN A 138 6.53 0.65 16.86
N GLN A 139 7.47 0.39 17.77
CA GLN A 139 7.31 -0.64 18.80
C GLN A 139 6.09 -0.38 19.70
N ALA A 140 5.85 0.87 20.09
CA ALA A 140 4.68 1.24 20.88
C ALA A 140 3.36 0.98 20.11
N ALA A 141 3.31 1.37 18.83
CA ALA A 141 2.16 1.14 17.98
C ALA A 141 1.92 -0.35 17.69
N GLU A 142 2.99 -1.14 17.53
CA GLU A 142 2.90 -2.60 17.36
C GLU A 142 2.35 -3.29 18.61
N LEU A 143 2.79 -2.86 19.81
CA LEU A 143 2.26 -3.36 21.07
C LEU A 143 0.79 -3.00 21.25
N GLU A 144 0.41 -1.77 20.92
CA GLU A 144 -0.98 -1.30 21.00
C GLU A 144 -1.87 -2.06 20.01
N ALA A 145 -1.43 -2.24 18.76
CA ALA A 145 -2.13 -3.06 17.77
C ALA A 145 -2.26 -4.53 18.22
N GLN A 146 -1.24 -5.07 18.89
CA GLN A 146 -1.27 -6.44 19.40
C GLN A 146 -2.23 -6.60 20.59
N GLN A 147 -2.36 -5.56 21.43
CA GLN A 147 -3.36 -5.51 22.51
C GLN A 147 -4.77 -5.36 21.93
N GLU A 148 -4.95 -4.47 20.95
CA GLU A 148 -6.23 -4.27 20.28
C GLU A 148 -6.69 -5.54 19.55
N PHE A 149 -5.79 -6.22 18.84
CA PHE A 149 -6.07 -7.53 18.23
C PHE A 149 -6.40 -8.58 19.30
N SER A 150 -5.69 -8.59 20.43
CA SER A 150 -5.98 -9.52 21.54
C SER A 150 -7.36 -9.26 22.16
N LEU A 151 -7.79 -8.00 22.29
CA LEU A 151 -9.12 -7.63 22.78
C LEU A 151 -10.22 -8.02 21.79
N MET A 152 -10.00 -7.83 20.49
CA MET A 152 -10.93 -8.26 19.43
C MET A 152 -11.06 -9.79 19.35
N ASN A 153 -9.98 -10.51 19.69
CA ASN A 153 -9.93 -11.98 19.64
C ASN A 153 -10.26 -12.66 20.98
N ALA A 154 -10.40 -11.89 22.06
CA ALA A 154 -10.71 -12.40 23.41
C ALA A 154 -12.19 -12.76 23.59
N ASP A 155 -13.10 -12.33 22.70
CA ASP A 155 -14.48 -12.84 22.69
C ASP A 155 -14.87 -13.43 21.32
N PRO A 156 -14.48 -14.70 21.05
CA PRO A 156 -14.86 -15.44 19.85
C PRO A 156 -16.35 -15.86 19.83
N PHE A 157 -17.16 -15.46 20.81
CA PHE A 157 -18.59 -15.75 20.90
C PHE A 157 -19.48 -14.49 20.95
N ASP A 158 -18.93 -13.32 20.62
CA ASP A 158 -19.71 -12.09 20.57
C ASP A 158 -20.73 -12.15 19.42
N VAL A 159 -21.94 -12.58 19.78
CA VAL A 159 -23.10 -12.70 18.91
C VAL A 159 -23.48 -11.35 18.26
N GLU A 160 -23.10 -10.22 18.86
CA GLU A 160 -23.35 -8.90 18.29
C GLU A 160 -22.37 -8.57 17.15
N ALA A 161 -21.08 -8.90 17.29
CA ALA A 161 -20.11 -8.78 16.20
C ALA A 161 -20.48 -9.67 15.01
N GLN A 162 -20.86 -10.93 15.26
CA GLN A 162 -21.36 -11.86 14.24
C GLN A 162 -22.62 -11.32 13.55
N ARG A 163 -23.59 -10.80 14.33
CA ARG A 163 -24.83 -10.20 13.79
C ARG A 163 -24.55 -8.97 12.95
N LYS A 164 -23.60 -8.11 13.35
CA LYS A 164 -23.24 -6.89 12.61
C LYS A 164 -22.55 -7.20 11.29
N ILE A 165 -21.75 -8.27 11.25
CA ILE A 165 -21.14 -8.78 10.02
C ILE A 165 -22.23 -9.36 9.10
N GLU A 166 -23.12 -10.20 9.64
CA GLU A 166 -24.23 -10.80 8.90
C GLU A 166 -25.17 -9.72 8.30
N GLU A 167 -25.51 -8.69 9.07
CA GLU A 167 -26.39 -7.61 8.61
C GLU A 167 -25.75 -6.81 7.47
N ARG A 168 -24.44 -6.52 7.53
CA ARG A 168 -23.73 -5.87 6.42
C ARG A 168 -23.72 -6.74 5.17
N ILE A 169 -23.43 -8.04 5.29
CA ILE A 169 -23.45 -8.96 4.16
C ILE A 169 -24.84 -9.01 3.53
N ARG A 170 -25.89 -9.04 4.36
CA ARG A 170 -27.29 -9.06 3.90
C ARG A 170 -27.67 -7.77 3.18
N GLN A 171 -27.34 -6.60 3.73
CA GLN A 171 -27.59 -5.32 3.07
C GLN A 171 -26.82 -5.23 1.75
N GLN A 172 -25.56 -5.67 1.72
CA GLN A 172 -24.74 -5.65 0.52
C GLN A 172 -25.30 -6.60 -0.55
N ALA A 173 -25.79 -7.78 -0.18
CA ALA A 173 -26.46 -8.68 -1.11
C ALA A 173 -27.79 -8.12 -1.66
N VAL A 174 -28.56 -7.36 -0.86
CA VAL A 174 -29.78 -6.68 -1.33
C VAL A 174 -29.43 -5.55 -2.28
N LEU A 175 -28.42 -4.75 -1.96
CA LEU A 175 -27.97 -3.65 -2.82
C LEU A 175 -27.38 -4.17 -4.12
N ASP A 176 -26.61 -5.25 -4.08
CA ASP A 176 -26.06 -5.92 -5.26
C ASP A 176 -27.18 -6.50 -6.13
N ASN A 177 -28.15 -7.21 -5.55
CA ASN A 177 -29.31 -7.72 -6.29
C ASN A 177 -30.17 -6.59 -6.88
N MET A 178 -30.34 -5.49 -6.14
CA MET A 178 -31.06 -4.30 -6.60
C MET A 178 -30.32 -3.59 -7.74
N ALA A 179 -28.99 -3.46 -7.64
CA ALA A 179 -28.15 -2.91 -8.70
C ALA A 179 -28.20 -3.79 -9.96
N HIS A 180 -28.14 -5.11 -9.81
CA HIS A 180 -28.31 -6.07 -10.90
C HIS A 180 -29.70 -5.97 -11.56
N ALA A 181 -30.76 -5.75 -10.77
CA ALA A 181 -32.12 -5.57 -11.27
C ALA A 181 -32.31 -4.23 -12.02
N LEU A 182 -31.59 -3.18 -11.62
CA LEU A 182 -31.58 -1.88 -12.32
C LEU A 182 -30.74 -1.91 -13.60
N GLU A 183 -29.70 -2.75 -13.66
CA GLU A 183 -28.81 -2.87 -14.80
C GLU A 183 -29.42 -3.67 -15.98
N TRP A 184 -30.38 -4.57 -15.72
CA TRP A 184 -30.91 -5.51 -16.73
C TRP A 184 -32.39 -5.35 -17.14
N SER A 185 -33.08 -4.24 -16.84
CA SER A 185 -34.46 -4.03 -17.33
C SER A 185 -34.86 -2.55 -17.54
N PRO A 186 -34.64 -1.96 -18.74
CA PRO A 186 -35.05 -0.59 -19.04
C PRO A 186 -36.47 -0.42 -19.64
N GLU A 187 -37.30 -1.46 -19.83
CA GLU A 187 -38.60 -1.29 -20.52
C GLU A 187 -39.73 -2.20 -19.99
N SER A 188 -40.50 -1.75 -18.99
CA SER A 188 -41.93 -2.10 -18.89
C SER A 188 -42.71 -1.24 -17.87
N PHE A 189 -42.70 0.09 -18.03
CA PHE A 189 -43.81 0.91 -17.55
C PHE A 189 -44.96 0.85 -18.55
N GLY A 190 -45.53 -0.35 -18.74
CA GLY A 190 -46.79 -0.55 -19.43
C GLY A 190 -47.95 -0.31 -18.46
N ARG A 191 -48.61 0.84 -18.56
CA ARG A 191 -49.86 1.16 -17.85
C ARG A 191 -50.84 0.00 -17.98
N VAL A 192 -51.24 -0.61 -16.86
CA VAL A 192 -52.42 -1.47 -16.82
C VAL A 192 -53.65 -0.58 -16.65
N THR A 193 -54.44 -0.49 -17.72
CA THR A 193 -55.76 0.15 -17.76
C THR A 193 -56.76 -0.66 -16.93
N MET A 194 -57.50 0.00 -16.04
CA MET A 194 -58.67 -0.56 -15.37
C MET A 194 -59.88 -0.41 -16.32
N LEU A 195 -60.58 -1.51 -16.60
CA LEU A 195 -61.94 -1.54 -17.12
C LEU A 195 -62.80 -2.35 -16.15
#